data_AF-A0A414ARM3-F1
#
_entry.id   AF-A0A414ARM3-F1
#
_cell.length_a   1.000
_cell.length_b   1.000
_cell.length_c   1.000
_cell.angle_alpha   90.00
_cell.angle_beta   90.00
_cell.angle_gamma   90.00
#
_symmetry.space_group_name_H-M   'P 1'
#
loop_
_entity.id
_entity.type
_entity.pdbx_description
1 polymer ?
#
loop_
_entity_poly.entity_id
_entity_poly.type
_entity_poly.pdbx_seq_one_letter_code
_entity_poly.pdbx_strand_id
1 'polypeptide(L)' 'EACAKTYRAWRKEILNAFKYGLTNGPTEGFNNKIKVLKRSSYGIRNFKRFRTRILHCTS' A
#
# COMPACT_ATOMS: atom_id res chain seq x y z
N GLU A 1 -7.49 3.10 -25.05
CA GLU A 1 -6.89 1.88 -24.44
C GLU A 1 -5.93 2.19 -23.26
N ALA A 2 -6.40 2.79 -22.16
CA ALA A 2 -5.48 3.12 -21.04
C ALA A 2 -5.03 1.87 -20.24
N CYS A 3 -5.96 0.95 -19.98
CA CYS A 3 -5.70 -0.28 -19.21
C CYS A 3 -4.66 -1.18 -19.90
N ALA A 4 -4.83 -1.45 -21.21
CA ALA A 4 -3.90 -2.27 -21.99
C ALA A 4 -2.48 -1.66 -22.04
N LYS A 5 -2.38 -0.32 -22.10
CA LYS A 5 -1.10 0.39 -22.06
C LYS A 5 -0.37 0.16 -20.73
N THR A 6 -1.08 0.17 -19.60
CA THR A 6 -0.49 -0.13 -18.27
C THR A 6 0.06 -1.55 -18.21
N TYR A 7 -0.70 -2.55 -18.67
CA TYR A 7 -0.21 -3.94 -18.70
C TYR A 7 1.05 -4.10 -19.54
N ARG A 8 1.14 -3.44 -20.69
CA ARG A 8 2.33 -3.47 -21.55
C ARG A 8 3.53 -2.79 -20.86
N ALA A 9 3.31 -1.65 -20.19
CA ALA A 9 4.36 -0.92 -19.49
C ALA A 9 4.94 -1.71 -18.30
N TRP A 10 4.12 -2.46 -17.58
CA TRP A 10 4.52 -3.20 -16.37
C TRP A 10 4.77 -4.70 -16.62
N ARG A 11 4.88 -5.12 -17.88
CA ARG A 11 4.99 -6.54 -18.27
C ARG A 11 6.15 -7.25 -17.56
N LYS A 12 7.30 -6.57 -17.42
CA LYS A 12 8.52 -7.16 -16.85
C LYS A 12 8.32 -7.46 -15.35
N GLU A 13 7.75 -6.53 -14.62
CA GLU A 13 7.50 -6.60 -13.18
C GLU A 13 6.46 -7.67 -12.87
N ILE A 14 5.40 -7.74 -13.69
CA ILE A 14 4.38 -8.79 -13.59
C ILE A 14 5.02 -10.18 -13.76
N LEU A 15 5.86 -10.38 -14.77
CA LEU A 15 6.58 -11.66 -14.97
C LEU A 15 7.54 -11.98 -13.82
N ASN A 16 8.23 -10.97 -13.29
CA ASN A 16 9.13 -11.14 -12.15
C ASN A 16 8.37 -11.56 -10.88
N ALA A 17 7.14 -11.07 -10.66
CA ALA A 17 6.34 -11.48 -9.51
C ALA A 17 6.07 -12.99 -9.50
N PHE A 18 5.75 -13.58 -10.66
CA PHE A 18 5.57 -15.03 -10.80
C PHE A 18 6.87 -15.81 -10.63
N LYS A 19 8.01 -15.25 -11.09
CA LYS A 19 9.31 -15.90 -10.99
C LYS A 19 9.83 -16.00 -9.55
N TYR A 20 9.70 -14.93 -8.78
CA TYR A 20 10.31 -14.83 -7.45
C TYR A 20 9.34 -15.10 -6.30
N GLY A 21 8.04 -15.28 -6.57
CA GLY A 21 7.02 -15.54 -5.55
C GLY A 21 6.86 -14.41 -4.53
N LEU A 22 7.38 -13.22 -4.84
CA LEU A 22 7.29 -12.06 -3.95
C LEU A 22 5.84 -11.59 -3.89
N THR A 23 5.30 -11.55 -2.68
CA THR A 23 3.93 -11.09 -2.46
C THR A 23 3.92 -9.67 -1.95
N ASN A 24 2.93 -8.89 -2.39
CA ASN A 24 2.68 -7.55 -1.85
C ASN A 24 1.86 -7.60 -0.54
N GLY A 25 1.63 -8.80 0.02
CA GLY A 25 0.76 -9.04 1.17
C GLY A 25 1.12 -8.21 2.41
N PRO A 26 2.41 -8.14 2.83
CA PRO A 26 2.81 -7.30 3.95
C PRO A 26 2.50 -5.81 3.70
N THR A 27 2.83 -5.30 2.51
CA THR A 27 2.56 -3.91 2.11
C THR A 27 1.07 -3.60 2.11
N GLU A 28 0.25 -4.52 1.58
CA GLU A 28 -1.22 -4.41 1.60
C GLU A 28 -1.77 -4.42 3.01
N GLY A 29 -1.22 -5.27 3.89
CA GLY A 29 -1.55 -5.31 5.31
C GLY A 29 -1.30 -3.97 6.00
N PHE A 30 -0.12 -3.37 5.79
CA PHE A 30 0.17 -2.03 6.32
C PHE A 30 -0.76 -0.96 5.75
N ASN A 31 -1.00 -0.96 4.44
CA ASN A 31 -1.92 -0.01 3.81
C ASN A 31 -3.35 -0.13 4.38
N ASN A 32 -3.83 -1.34 4.65
CA ASN A 32 -5.14 -1.56 5.26
C ASN A 32 -5.19 -1.08 6.71
N LYS A 33 -4.17 -1.37 7.54
CA LYS A 33 -4.06 -0.84 8.91
C LYS A 33 -4.10 0.70 8.92
N ILE A 34 -3.36 1.35 8.02
CA ILE A 34 -3.33 2.81 7.89
C ILE A 34 -4.70 3.36 7.48
N LYS A 35 -5.39 2.72 6.53
CA LYS A 35 -6.75 3.10 6.11
C LYS A 35 -7.75 2.97 7.28
N VAL A 36 -7.68 1.89 8.06
CA VAL A 36 -8.52 1.68 9.25
C VAL A 36 -8.25 2.76 10.29
N LEU A 37 -6.98 3.06 10.57
CA LEU A 37 -6.57 4.11 11.51
C LEU A 37 -7.15 5.47 11.12
N LYS A 38 -7.06 5.82 9.83
CA LYS A 38 -7.63 7.07 9.30
C LYS A 38 -9.14 7.12 9.45
N ARG A 39 -9.85 6.01 9.19
CA ARG A 39 -11.31 5.91 9.32
C ARG A 39 -11.77 6.02 10.78
N SER A 40 -11.13 5.27 11.68
CA SER A 40 -11.44 5.29 13.12
C SER A 40 -11.19 6.67 13.76
N SER A 41 -10.24 7.43 13.22
CA SER A 41 -9.94 8.79 13.70
C SER A 41 -10.82 9.89 13.08
N TYR A 42 -11.80 9.55 12.23
CA TYR A 42 -12.58 10.50 11.43
C TYR A 42 -11.71 11.45 10.57
N GLY A 43 -10.54 10.97 10.15
CA GLY A 43 -9.53 11.77 9.45
C GLY A 43 -8.58 12.51 10.40
N ILE A 44 -7.29 12.48 10.07
CA ILE A 44 -6.25 13.21 10.80
C ILE A 44 -5.74 14.33 9.89
N ARG A 45 -5.96 15.58 10.29
CA ARG A 45 -5.54 16.76 9.51
C ARG A 45 -4.03 16.99 9.52
N ASN A 46 -3.36 16.65 10.63
CA ASN A 46 -1.93 16.87 10.79
C ASN A 46 -1.14 15.61 10.39
N PHE A 47 -0.38 15.70 9.29
CA PHE A 47 0.42 14.58 8.79
C PHE A 47 1.48 14.08 9.78
N LYS A 48 2.14 14.98 10.53
CA LYS A 48 3.14 14.59 11.53
C LYS A 48 2.51 13.71 12.62
N ARG A 49 1.33 14.10 13.11
CA ARG A 49 0.55 13.28 14.08
C ARG A 49 0.10 11.95 13.47
N PHE A 50 -0.34 11.96 12.21
CA PHE A 50 -0.72 10.73 11.52
C PHE A 50 0.46 9.77 11.39
N ARG A 51 1.62 10.25 10.95
CA ARG A 51 2.85 9.46 10.85
C ARG A 51 3.27 8.87 12.20
N THR A 52 3.29 9.68 13.26
CA THR A 52 3.61 9.18 14.61
C THR A 52 2.66 8.07 15.04
N ARG A 53 1.36 8.22 14.75
CA ARG A 53 0.36 7.20 15.08
C ARG A 53 0.48 5.92 14.25
N ILE A 54 0.83 6.03 12.97
CA ILE A 54 1.15 4.87 12.12
C ILE A 54 2.31 4.12 12.75
N LEU A 55 3.44 4.78 12.99
CA LEU A 55 4.64 4.15 13.55
C LEU A 55 4.34 3.47 14.89
N HIS A 56 3.57 4.11 15.76
CA HIS A 56 3.21 3.54 17.05
C HIS A 56 2.30 2.30 16.94
N CYS A 57 1.36 2.27 15.99
CA CYS A 57 0.42 1.15 15.81
C CYS A 57 0.94 0.03 14.88
N THR A 58 2.06 0.25 14.19
CA THR A 58 2.71 -0.73 13.31
C THR A 58 4.04 -1.26 13.85
N SER A 59 4.53 -0.69 14.97
CA SER A 59 5.60 -1.29 15.78
C SER A 59 5.04 -2.46 16.59
#